data_AF-A0A5R2N311-F1
#
_entry.id   AF-A0A5R2N311-F1
#
_cell.length_a   1.000
_cell.length_b   1.000
_cell.length_c   1.000
_cell.angle_alpha   90.00
_cell.angle_beta   90.00
_cell.angle_gamma   90.00
#
_symmetry.space_group_name_H-M   'P 1'
#
loop_
_entity.id
_entity.type
_entity.pdbx_description
1 polymer ?
#
loop_
_entity_poly.entity_id
_entity_poly.type
_entity_poly.pdbx_seq_one_letter_code
_entity_poly.pdbx_strand_id
1 'polypeptide(L)'
;KILVRDGDRVRAGDILVQLSDTIPRASLAYVTKNLDELYARKSRLEAERDGSGRMTLAPMLATRMNNPEIASTVASEQRLFELRRTEVFGNKARLRERIEQFGKQIEGYSAQESAKSKEIELINDELVDIRSLVDKKLTLKSKLTEYEREATRIEGERSQL
;
A
#
# COMPACT_ATOMS: atom_id res chain seq x y z
N LYS A 1 47.59 10.65 34.78
CA LYS A 1 48.04 11.52 35.89
C LYS A 1 48.20 10.68 37.15
N ILE A 2 49.35 10.74 37.81
CA ILE A 2 49.54 10.13 39.14
C ILE A 2 49.23 11.22 40.17
N LEU A 3 48.40 10.91 41.16
CA LEU A 3 47.84 11.86 42.14
C LEU A 3 48.48 11.75 43.53
N VAL A 4 49.33 10.75 43.75
CA VAL A 4 49.99 10.46 45.02
C VAL A 4 51.50 10.33 44.85
N ARG A 5 52.25 10.55 45.92
CA ARG A 5 53.72 10.41 45.97
C ARG A 5 54.11 9.32 46.97
N ASP A 6 55.35 8.86 46.87
CA ASP A 6 55.86 7.83 47.76
C ASP A 6 55.85 8.31 49.22
N GLY A 7 55.28 7.51 50.12
CA GLY A 7 55.06 7.85 51.52
C GLY A 7 53.74 8.54 51.88
N ASP A 8 52.87 8.86 50.90
CA ASP A 8 51.56 9.44 51.18
C ASP A 8 50.64 8.42 51.89
N ARG A 9 49.99 8.86 52.99
CA ARG A 9 48.96 8.06 53.67
C ARG A 9 47.63 8.19 52.94
N VAL A 10 47.15 7.11 52.34
CA VAL A 10 45.87 7.04 51.61
C VAL A 10 44.84 6.21 52.36
N ARG A 11 43.56 6.53 52.15
CA ARG A 11 42.39 5.80 52.66
C ARG A 11 41.75 4.97 51.55
N ALA A 12 40.95 3.98 51.93
CA ALA A 12 40.21 3.18 50.97
C ALA A 12 39.24 4.07 50.17
N GLY A 13 39.32 4.00 48.83
CA GLY A 13 38.55 4.83 47.90
C GLY A 13 39.30 6.01 47.30
N ASP A 14 40.52 6.32 47.77
CA ASP A 14 41.32 7.41 47.23
C ASP A 14 41.81 7.10 45.80
N ILE A 15 41.65 8.07 44.90
CA ILE A 15 42.11 7.94 43.50
C ILE A 15 43.62 8.18 43.45
N LEU A 16 44.38 7.11 43.19
CA LEU A 16 45.85 7.17 43.15
C LEU A 16 46.39 7.53 41.77
N VAL A 17 45.73 7.01 40.73
CA VAL A 17 46.12 7.19 39.33
C VAL A 17 44.86 7.41 38.50
N GLN A 18 44.91 8.41 37.62
CA GLN A 18 43.89 8.66 36.62
C GLN A 18 44.47 8.37 35.24
N LEU A 19 43.92 7.38 34.54
CA LEU A 19 44.24 7.08 33.14
C LEU A 19 43.50 8.06 32.22
N SER A 20 44.04 8.27 31.00
CA SER A 20 43.35 9.07 29.99
C SER A 20 42.06 8.37 29.58
N ASP A 21 40.94 9.08 29.65
CA ASP A 21 39.61 8.57 29.32
C ASP A 21 39.14 8.96 27.92
N THR A 22 39.99 9.58 27.10
CA THR A 22 39.65 10.04 25.75
C THR A 22 39.07 8.92 24.87
N ILE A 23 39.72 7.75 24.85
CA ILE A 23 39.28 6.61 24.02
C ILE A 23 37.96 6.00 24.55
N PRO A 24 37.86 5.65 25.85
CA PRO A 24 36.59 5.18 26.43
C PRO A 24 35.42 6.17 26.24
N ARG A 25 35.66 7.48 26.41
CA ARG A 25 34.64 8.51 26.20
C ARG A 25 34.17 8.59 24.76
N ALA A 26 35.09 8.55 23.80
CA ALA A 26 34.73 8.54 22.38
C ALA A 26 33.90 7.29 22.02
N SER A 27 34.30 6.12 22.54
CA SER A 27 33.54 4.87 22.33
C SER A 27 32.14 4.95 22.94
N LEU A 28 32.01 5.46 24.17
CA LEU A 28 30.72 5.65 24.82
C LEU A 28 29.82 6.61 24.03
N ALA A 29 30.35 7.73 23.55
CA ALA A 29 29.61 8.69 22.74
C ALA A 29 29.09 8.05 21.44
N TYR A 30 29.94 7.27 20.77
CA TYR A 30 29.55 6.53 19.55
C TYR A 30 28.44 5.51 19.82
N VAL A 31 28.59 4.66 20.84
CA VAL A 31 27.58 3.65 21.19
C VAL A 31 26.26 4.30 21.59
N THR A 32 26.31 5.38 22.38
CA THR A 32 25.12 6.12 22.81
C THR A 32 24.39 6.71 21.61
N LYS A 33 25.11 7.32 20.67
CA LYS A 33 24.52 7.87 19.44
C LYS A 33 23.83 6.77 18.61
N ASN A 34 24.50 5.65 18.38
CA ASN A 34 23.90 4.52 17.65
C ASN A 34 22.64 4.00 18.33
N LEU A 35 22.65 3.92 19.66
CA LEU A 35 21.49 3.47 20.42
C LEU A 35 20.31 4.43 20.26
N ASP A 36 20.57 5.74 20.22
CA ASP A 36 19.55 6.76 20.03
C ASP A 36 18.91 6.68 18.64
N GLU A 37 19.72 6.48 17.60
CA GLU A 37 19.24 6.23 16.24
C GLU A 37 18.38 4.96 16.16
N LEU A 38 18.79 3.88 16.81
CA LEU A 38 18.04 2.63 16.86
C LEU A 38 16.70 2.79 17.58
N TYR A 39 16.66 3.54 18.70
CA TYR A 39 15.40 3.80 19.40
C TYR A 39 14.43 4.66 18.57
N ALA A 40 14.94 5.65 17.83
CA ALA A 40 14.11 6.48 16.97
C ALA A 40 13.53 5.64 15.82
N ARG A 41 14.37 4.83 15.17
CA ARG A 41 13.93 3.89 14.13
C ARG A 41 12.94 2.87 14.64
N LYS A 42 13.17 2.29 15.83
CA LYS A 42 12.25 1.34 16.46
C LYS A 42 10.88 1.98 16.67
N SER A 43 10.86 3.21 17.21
CA SER A 43 9.62 3.97 17.43
C SER A 43 8.82 4.15 16.14
N ARG A 44 9.48 4.45 15.02
CA ARG A 44 8.84 4.51 13.70
C ARG A 44 8.29 3.16 13.26
N LEU A 45 9.12 2.12 13.32
CA LEU A 45 8.75 0.78 12.83
C LEU A 45 7.58 0.18 13.61
N GLU A 46 7.51 0.41 14.93
CA GLU A 46 6.37 0.00 15.75
C GLU A 46 5.10 0.76 15.33
N ALA A 47 5.20 2.07 15.11
CA ALA A 47 4.07 2.86 14.62
C ALA A 47 3.59 2.42 13.22
N GLU A 48 4.50 2.10 12.31
CA GLU A 48 4.18 1.57 10.98
C GLU A 48 3.51 0.19 11.06
N ARG A 49 4.07 -0.73 11.87
CA ARG A 49 3.54 -2.07 12.08
C ARG A 49 2.12 -2.03 12.63
N ASP A 50 1.88 -1.17 13.63
CA ASP A 50 0.60 -1.09 14.32
C ASP A 50 -0.40 -0.20 13.57
N GLY A 51 -0.02 0.38 12.43
CA GLY A 51 -0.87 1.29 11.66
C GLY A 51 -1.27 2.55 12.42
N SER A 52 -0.43 2.96 13.38
CA SER A 52 -0.71 4.10 14.26
C SER A 52 -0.80 5.41 13.46
N GLY A 53 -1.60 6.36 13.95
CA GLY A 53 -1.68 7.70 13.34
C GLY A 53 -0.47 8.59 13.62
N ARG A 54 0.34 8.23 14.62
CA ARG A 54 1.49 9.00 15.10
C ARG A 54 2.60 8.07 15.58
N MET A 55 3.84 8.53 15.49
CA MET A 55 5.00 7.85 16.08
C MET A 55 5.04 8.13 17.59
N THR A 56 5.06 7.09 18.41
CA THR A 56 5.24 7.24 19.86
C THR A 56 6.72 7.07 20.18
N LEU A 57 7.34 8.10 20.76
CA LEU A 57 8.76 8.07 21.08
C LEU A 57 9.06 7.15 22.26
N ALA A 58 10.15 6.39 22.16
CA ALA A 58 10.69 5.65 23.28
C ALA A 58 10.98 6.59 24.48
N PRO A 59 10.65 6.22 25.74
CA PRO A 59 10.86 7.08 26.91
C PRO A 59 12.29 7.60 27.06
N MET A 60 13.29 6.79 26.69
CA MET A 60 14.71 7.14 26.75
C MET A 60 15.10 8.28 25.79
N LEU A 61 14.33 8.52 24.73
CA LEU A 61 14.51 9.65 23.82
C LEU A 61 13.68 10.85 24.27
N ALA A 62 12.44 10.61 24.71
CA ALA A 62 11.51 11.67 25.11
C ALA A 62 12.09 12.58 26.20
N THR A 63 12.83 12.03 27.17
CA THR A 63 13.46 12.81 28.25
C THR A 63 14.68 13.63 27.81
N ARG A 64 15.23 13.36 26.62
CA ARG A 64 16.46 13.98 26.09
C ARG A 64 16.24 14.80 24.82
N MET A 65 14.99 15.16 24.53
CA MET A 65 14.61 15.98 23.36
C MET A 65 15.20 17.41 23.39
N ASN A 66 15.75 17.84 24.53
CA ASN A 66 16.51 19.09 24.64
C ASN A 66 17.88 19.02 23.95
N ASN A 67 18.40 17.82 23.63
CA ASN A 67 19.60 17.65 22.83
C ASN A 67 19.28 17.83 21.34
N PRO A 68 19.88 18.81 20.63
CA PRO A 68 19.62 19.06 19.21
C PRO A 68 19.89 17.87 18.29
N GLU A 69 20.90 17.04 18.59
CA GLU A 69 21.21 15.86 17.76
C GLU A 69 20.09 14.83 17.86
N ILE A 70 19.61 14.54 19.07
CA ILE A 70 18.48 13.62 19.30
C ILE A 70 17.21 14.17 18.65
N ALA A 71 16.93 15.46 18.83
CA ALA A 71 15.76 16.10 18.22
C ALA A 71 15.80 16.00 16.68
N SER A 72 16.97 16.19 16.07
CA SER A 72 17.16 16.07 14.61
C SER A 72 16.94 14.63 14.11
N THR A 73 17.47 13.64 14.81
CA THR A 73 17.27 12.22 14.49
C THR A 73 15.79 11.84 14.57
N VAL A 74 15.12 12.23 15.66
CA VAL A 74 13.68 11.98 15.84
C VAL A 74 12.85 12.68 14.77
N ALA A 75 13.15 13.95 14.44
CA ALA A 75 12.45 14.69 13.40
C ALA A 75 12.63 14.07 12.01
N SER A 76 13.78 13.44 11.75
CA SER A 76 14.04 12.75 10.48
C SER A 76 13.24 11.46 10.36
N GLU A 77 13.18 10.66 11.42
CA GLU A 77 12.33 9.45 11.46
C GLU A 77 10.83 9.81 11.41
N GLN A 78 10.40 10.90 12.06
CA GLN A 78 9.03 11.40 11.98
C GLN A 78 8.63 11.80 10.55
N ARG A 79 9.50 12.52 9.84
CA ARG A 79 9.27 12.87 8.43
C ARG A 79 9.18 11.63 7.53
N LEU A 80 10.05 10.65 7.74
CA LEU A 80 10.01 9.38 7.00
C LEU A 80 8.70 8.62 7.26
N PHE A 81 8.24 8.60 8.51
CA PHE A 81 6.96 8.00 8.90
C PHE A 81 5.77 8.64 8.17
N GLU A 82 5.69 9.97 8.17
CA GLU A 82 4.61 10.71 7.52
C GLU A 82 4.59 10.51 6.00
N LEU A 83 5.76 10.50 5.36
CA LEU A 83 5.90 10.22 3.94
C LEU A 83 5.37 8.83 3.61
N ARG A 84 5.87 7.78 4.29
CA ARG A 84 5.45 6.39 4.08
C ARG A 84 3.96 6.20 4.32
N ARG A 85 3.43 6.83 5.37
CA ARG A 85 1.99 6.79 5.67
C ARG A 85 1.20 7.39 4.51
N THR A 86 1.59 8.56 4.02
CA THR A 86 0.95 9.23 2.88
C THR A 86 1.00 8.37 1.61
N GLU A 87 2.13 7.74 1.32
CA GLU A 87 2.28 6.82 0.17
C GLU A 87 1.31 5.63 0.27
N VAL A 88 1.23 4.98 1.44
CA VAL A 88 0.33 3.85 1.66
C VAL A 88 -1.14 4.27 1.52
N PHE A 89 -1.54 5.41 2.10
CA PHE A 89 -2.91 5.91 1.96
C PHE A 89 -3.24 6.31 0.53
N GLY A 90 -2.32 6.97 -0.18
CA GLY A 90 -2.48 7.33 -1.58
C GLY A 90 -2.60 6.11 -2.48
N ASN A 91 -1.78 5.07 -2.27
CA ASN A 91 -1.86 3.80 -3.00
C ASN A 91 -3.22 3.11 -2.77
N LYS A 92 -3.69 3.08 -1.51
CA LYS A 92 -5.01 2.52 -1.17
C LYS A 92 -6.15 3.30 -1.83
N ALA A 93 -6.07 4.63 -1.88
CA ALA A 93 -7.07 5.47 -2.54
C ALA A 93 -7.15 5.16 -4.04
N ARG A 94 -6.02 5.15 -4.75
CA ARG A 94 -5.99 4.83 -6.19
C ARG A 94 -6.52 3.42 -6.50
N LEU A 95 -6.21 2.43 -5.65
CA LEU A 95 -6.75 1.08 -5.81
C LEU A 95 -8.27 1.05 -5.64
N ARG A 96 -8.83 1.82 -4.69
CA ARG A 96 -10.28 1.93 -4.51
C ARG A 96 -10.98 2.58 -5.71
N GLU A 97 -10.42 3.67 -6.23
CA GLU A 97 -10.93 4.32 -7.46
C GLU A 97 -10.95 3.33 -8.63
N ARG A 98 -9.90 2.51 -8.77
CA ARG A 98 -9.84 1.51 -9.84
C ARG A 98 -10.84 0.37 -9.64
N ILE A 99 -11.11 -0.06 -8.40
CA ILE A 99 -12.17 -1.03 -8.09
C ILE A 99 -13.54 -0.45 -8.48
N GLU A 100 -13.81 0.81 -8.16
CA GLU A 100 -15.06 1.47 -8.54
C GLU A 100 -15.22 1.58 -10.07
N GLN A 101 -14.16 1.98 -10.77
CA GLN A 101 -14.14 2.02 -12.24
C GLN A 101 -14.41 0.65 -12.85
N PHE A 102 -13.78 -0.41 -12.33
CA PHE A 102 -14.04 -1.78 -12.80
C PHE A 102 -15.47 -2.22 -12.49
N GLY A 103 -16.03 -1.84 -11.33
CA GLY A 103 -17.43 -2.07 -11.03
C GLY A 103 -18.37 -1.45 -12.06
N LYS A 104 -18.08 -0.22 -12.51
CA LYS A 104 -18.84 0.44 -13.58
C LYS A 104 -18.68 -0.20 -14.95
N GLN A 105 -17.49 -0.72 -15.26
CA GLN A 105 -17.28 -1.49 -16.49
C GLN A 105 -18.07 -2.81 -16.48
N ILE A 106 -18.06 -3.53 -15.35
CA ILE A 106 -18.86 -4.75 -15.17
C ILE A 106 -20.35 -4.44 -15.35
N GLU A 107 -20.85 -3.39 -14.71
CA GLU A 107 -22.25 -2.96 -14.86
C GLU A 107 -22.60 -2.70 -16.34
N GLY A 108 -21.72 -2.01 -17.08
CA GLY A 108 -21.89 -1.75 -18.51
C GLY A 108 -21.90 -3.02 -19.36
N TYR A 109 -20.97 -3.94 -19.13
CA TYR A 109 -20.90 -5.20 -19.87
C TYR A 109 -22.08 -6.12 -19.57
N SER A 110 -22.51 -6.24 -18.30
CA SER A 110 -23.70 -7.00 -17.94
C SER A 110 -24.97 -6.42 -18.58
N ALA A 111 -25.08 -5.09 -18.72
CA ALA A 111 -26.19 -4.48 -19.45
C ALA A 111 -26.16 -4.82 -20.95
N GLN A 112 -24.97 -4.82 -21.58
CA GLN A 112 -24.79 -5.22 -22.98
C GLN A 112 -25.13 -6.70 -23.20
N GLU A 113 -24.66 -7.58 -22.31
CA GLU A 113 -24.96 -9.02 -22.34
C GLU A 113 -26.47 -9.28 -22.24
N SER A 114 -27.14 -8.60 -21.31
CA SER A 114 -28.60 -8.70 -21.13
C SER A 114 -29.36 -8.21 -22.35
N ALA A 115 -28.95 -7.08 -22.94
CA ALA A 115 -29.56 -6.55 -24.15
C ALA A 115 -29.39 -7.51 -25.34
N LYS A 116 -28.17 -8.04 -25.55
CA LYS A 116 -27.90 -9.00 -26.62
C LYS A 116 -28.66 -10.31 -26.43
N SER A 117 -28.82 -10.77 -25.20
CA SER A 117 -29.63 -11.97 -24.92
C SER A 117 -31.09 -11.78 -25.30
N LYS A 118 -31.68 -10.62 -25.00
CA LYS A 118 -33.04 -10.28 -25.45
C LYS A 118 -33.15 -10.16 -26.97
N GLU A 119 -32.14 -9.58 -27.62
CA GLU A 119 -32.08 -9.46 -29.08
C GLU A 119 -32.04 -10.86 -29.74
N ILE A 120 -31.32 -11.81 -29.14
CA ILE A 120 -31.25 -13.22 -29.58
C ILE A 120 -32.59 -13.93 -29.38
N GLU A 121 -33.31 -13.68 -28.29
CA GLU A 121 -34.66 -14.23 -28.10
C GLU A 121 -35.61 -13.74 -29.20
N LEU A 122 -35.64 -12.43 -29.45
CA LEU A 122 -36.52 -11.82 -30.46
C LEU A 122 -36.23 -12.31 -31.89
N ILE A 123 -34.95 -12.35 -32.30
CA ILE A 123 -34.59 -12.80 -33.65
C ILE A 123 -34.89 -14.29 -33.86
N ASN A 124 -34.79 -15.11 -32.81
CA ASN A 124 -35.15 -16.52 -32.87
C ASN A 124 -36.66 -16.72 -33.02
N ASP A 125 -37.47 -15.92 -32.34
CA ASP A 125 -38.93 -15.94 -32.53
C ASP A 125 -39.30 -15.52 -33.97
N GLU A 126 -38.71 -14.44 -34.48
CA GLU A 126 -38.93 -14.00 -35.87
C GLU A 126 -38.46 -15.03 -36.91
N LEU A 127 -37.37 -15.75 -36.62
CA LEU A 127 -36.88 -16.85 -37.46
C LEU A 127 -37.88 -18.00 -37.55
N VAL A 128 -38.56 -18.36 -36.45
CA VAL A 128 -39.61 -19.38 -36.45
C VAL A 128 -40.76 -18.96 -37.38
N ASP A 129 -41.20 -17.71 -37.29
CA ASP A 129 -42.28 -17.17 -38.11
C ASP A 129 -41.91 -17.12 -39.59
N ILE A 130 -40.72 -16.59 -39.93
CA ILE A 130 -40.23 -16.51 -41.30
C ILE A 130 -40.04 -17.90 -41.91
N ARG A 131 -39.52 -18.88 -41.15
CA ARG A 131 -39.43 -20.29 -41.61
C ARG A 131 -40.80 -20.83 -41.97
N SER A 132 -41.81 -20.63 -41.11
CA SER A 132 -43.19 -21.06 -41.40
C SER A 132 -43.76 -20.42 -42.67
N LEU A 133 -43.48 -19.13 -42.91
CA LEU A 133 -43.93 -18.43 -44.12
C LEU A 133 -43.22 -18.93 -45.38
N VAL A 134 -41.92 -19.24 -45.31
CA VAL A 134 -41.18 -19.83 -46.44
C VAL A 134 -41.73 -21.20 -46.79
N ASP A 135 -42.01 -22.05 -45.79
CA ASP A 135 -42.56 -23.39 -45.99
C ASP A 135 -43.94 -23.34 -46.65
N LYS A 136 -44.75 -22.32 -46.32
CA LYS A 136 -46.04 -22.03 -46.97
C LYS A 136 -45.90 -21.33 -48.33
N LYS A 137 -44.67 -21.08 -48.81
CA LYS A 137 -44.36 -20.32 -50.04
C LYS A 137 -44.92 -18.90 -50.07
N LEU A 138 -45.13 -18.30 -48.90
CA LEU A 138 -45.66 -16.94 -48.73
C LEU A 138 -44.56 -15.87 -48.71
N THR A 139 -43.29 -16.27 -48.66
CA THR A 139 -42.13 -15.37 -48.71
C THR A 139 -40.93 -16.03 -49.39
N LEU A 140 -39.89 -15.23 -49.67
CA LEU A 140 -38.67 -15.67 -50.35
C LEU A 140 -37.68 -16.30 -49.36
N LYS A 141 -37.00 -17.38 -49.77
CA LYS A 141 -35.92 -18.03 -49.01
C LYS A 141 -34.75 -17.08 -48.72
N SER A 142 -34.54 -16.07 -49.56
CA SER A 142 -33.52 -15.03 -49.33
C SER A 142 -33.76 -14.25 -48.04
N LYS A 143 -35.03 -13.99 -47.66
CA LYS A 143 -35.35 -13.35 -46.40
C LYS A 143 -34.96 -14.24 -45.22
N LEU A 144 -35.29 -15.54 -45.26
CA LEU A 144 -34.88 -16.46 -44.19
C LEU A 144 -33.36 -16.45 -43.96
N THR A 145 -32.56 -16.51 -45.02
CA THR A 145 -31.09 -16.46 -44.91
C THR A 145 -30.58 -15.11 -44.37
N GLU A 146 -31.29 -14.02 -44.61
CA GLU A 146 -30.97 -12.71 -44.02
C GLU A 146 -31.14 -12.72 -42.50
N TYR A 147 -32.28 -13.19 -42.00
CA TYR A 147 -32.54 -13.34 -40.57
C TYR A 147 -31.58 -14.34 -39.90
N GLU A 148 -31.22 -15.44 -40.58
CA GLU A 148 -30.26 -16.43 -40.03
C GLU A 148 -28.85 -15.84 -39.87
N ARG A 149 -28.41 -15.01 -40.83
CA ARG A 149 -27.14 -14.27 -40.71
C ARG A 149 -27.18 -13.26 -39.59
N GLU A 150 -28.30 -12.57 -39.43
CA GLU A 150 -28.46 -11.58 -38.38
C GLU A 150 -28.43 -12.21 -36.98
N ALA A 151 -29.14 -13.32 -36.78
CA ALA A 151 -29.06 -14.10 -35.54
C ALA A 151 -27.62 -14.54 -35.24
N THR A 152 -26.92 -15.07 -36.24
CA THR A 152 -25.51 -15.48 -36.10
C THR A 152 -24.60 -14.31 -35.74
N ARG A 153 -24.85 -13.11 -36.31
CA ARG A 153 -24.09 -11.88 -36.00
C ARG A 153 -24.29 -11.49 -34.53
N ILE A 154 -25.53 -11.44 -34.06
CA ILE A 154 -25.85 -11.04 -32.68
C ILE A 154 -25.30 -12.05 -31.67
N GLU A 155 -25.38 -13.35 -31.96
CA GLU A 155 -24.75 -14.40 -31.14
C GLU A 155 -23.23 -14.27 -31.07
N GLY A 156 -22.60 -13.93 -32.20
CA GLY A 156 -21.17 -13.63 -32.27
C GLY A 156 -20.79 -12.42 -31.42
N GLU A 157 -21.58 -11.34 -31.47
CA GLU A 157 -21.37 -10.14 -30.66
C GLU A 157 -21.51 -10.42 -29.16
N ARG A 158 -22.50 -11.21 -28.74
CA ARG A 158 -22.64 -11.64 -27.34
C ARG A 158 -21.44 -12.45 -26.87
N SER A 159 -20.87 -13.28 -27.74
CA SER A 159 -19.72 -14.14 -27.41
C SER A 159 -18.39 -13.37 -27.28
N GLN A 160 -18.34 -12.10 -27.71
CA GLN A 160 -17.17 -11.23 -27.61
C GLN A 160 -17.15 -10.36 -26.34
N LEU A 161 -18.23 -10.37 -25.55
CA LEU A 161 -18.36 -9.68 -24.27
C LEU A 161 -17.75 -10.50 -23.13
#